data_AF-A0A951HAM7-F1
#
_entry.id   AF-A0A951HAM7-F1
#
_cell.length_a   1.000
_cell.length_b   1.000
_cell.length_c   1.000
_cell.angle_alpha   90.00
_cell.angle_beta   90.00
_cell.angle_gamma   90.00
#
_symmetry.space_group_name_H-M   'P 1'
#
loop_
_entity.id
_entity.type
_entity.pdbx_description
1 polymer ?
#
loop_
_entity_poly.entity_id
_entity_poly.type
_entity_poly.pdbx_seq_one_letter_code
_entity_poly.pdbx_strand_id
1 'polypeptide(L)'
;MRQLSRILYFLGLIIVINGRGTVIHAQPPEVPGQTAPATQRQAEREAMERIAQVFNKPEDLKFLAVDIVGHPLDAATLTVVEQEIRRVRGNLTLEVNDISVERNPDGQTASVMVGASLKNYLLSSTQYEKLSLRHQEDKWLVVPGDPKQVFADPQVGTLLRLATLIAEPQASLQAAWQEASAASIKQLEIGLLQFLEDTNHKFTTTPETFAKDIQPYLGSDQLFYSPADKSGNMSYRLNTALIGRTFPRIQHPDTTVMVYEGHDGELSFVHNGRAVVGFADGHVMLVDQEQAKTLRWKP
;
A
#
# COMPACT_ATOMS: atom_id res chain seq x y z
N MET A 1 -65.16 10.71 13.10
CA MET A 1 -64.44 11.25 14.27
C MET A 1 -62.93 11.18 13.97
N ARG A 2 -62.27 12.36 13.92
CA ARG A 2 -60.82 12.69 14.11
C ARG A 2 -59.75 11.79 13.42
N GLN A 3 -59.14 12.19 12.31
CA GLN A 3 -57.92 13.03 12.09
C GLN A 3 -56.54 12.45 12.51
N LEU A 4 -55.63 12.43 11.51
CA LEU A 4 -54.14 12.49 11.51
C LEU A 4 -53.40 11.25 12.09
N SER A 5 -52.40 10.62 11.44
CA SER A 5 -51.32 11.13 10.59
C SER A 5 -50.68 9.97 9.82
N ARG A 6 -50.41 10.04 8.50
CA ARG A 6 -49.33 9.29 7.84
C ARG A 6 -48.82 10.05 6.61
N ILE A 7 -47.50 10.20 6.58
CA ILE A 7 -46.66 10.96 5.64
C ILE A 7 -46.53 10.21 4.30
N LEU A 8 -46.29 10.98 3.24
CA LEU A 8 -46.36 10.64 1.81
C LEU A 8 -45.63 9.35 1.37
N TYR A 9 -46.32 8.61 0.51
CA TYR A 9 -45.77 7.70 -0.51
C TYR A 9 -45.09 8.51 -1.62
N PHE A 10 -43.92 8.07 -2.10
CA PHE A 10 -43.55 8.17 -3.53
C PHE A 10 -42.43 7.18 -3.90
N LEU A 11 -42.76 6.31 -4.88
CA LEU A 11 -41.95 5.50 -5.82
C LEU A 11 -40.73 4.68 -5.32
N GLY A 12 -40.85 3.36 -5.45
CA GLY A 12 -39.76 2.41 -5.30
C GLY A 12 -39.16 1.92 -6.61
N LEU A 13 -38.04 1.20 -6.51
CA LEU A 13 -37.67 0.14 -7.44
C LEU A 13 -36.66 -0.81 -6.77
N ILE A 14 -37.01 -2.09 -6.75
CA ILE A 14 -36.11 -3.23 -6.49
C ILE A 14 -35.50 -3.62 -7.83
N ILE A 15 -34.18 -3.86 -7.90
CA ILE A 15 -33.55 -4.49 -9.08
C ILE A 15 -32.78 -5.74 -8.64
N VAL A 16 -33.20 -6.87 -9.20
CA VAL A 16 -32.48 -8.15 -9.26
C VAL A 16 -31.69 -8.18 -10.57
N ILE A 17 -30.40 -8.55 -10.53
CA ILE A 17 -29.53 -8.61 -11.72
C ILE A 17 -29.32 -10.06 -12.14
N ASN A 18 -29.58 -10.35 -13.42
CA ASN A 18 -29.28 -11.62 -14.09
C ASN A 18 -28.16 -11.41 -15.13
N GLY A 19 -27.05 -12.16 -15.00
CA GLY A 19 -26.22 -12.78 -16.05
C GLY A 19 -25.63 -12.00 -17.24
N ARG A 20 -26.00 -10.76 -17.55
CA ARG A 20 -25.38 -9.97 -18.63
C ARG A 20 -25.24 -8.52 -18.22
N GLY A 21 -24.00 -8.10 -18.01
CA GLY A 21 -23.61 -6.78 -17.51
C GLY A 21 -24.18 -5.63 -18.33
N THR A 22 -25.32 -5.11 -17.89
CA THR A 22 -25.85 -3.82 -18.33
C THR A 22 -26.00 -2.98 -17.08
N VAL A 23 -25.21 -1.91 -16.98
CA VAL A 23 -25.28 -0.98 -15.87
C VAL A 23 -26.27 0.12 -16.25
N ILE A 24 -27.31 0.31 -15.44
CA ILE A 24 -28.26 1.42 -15.57
C ILE A 24 -27.91 2.43 -14.47
N HIS A 25 -27.50 3.64 -14.85
CA HIS A 25 -27.15 4.70 -13.91
C HIS A 25 -28.19 5.82 -13.90
N ALA A 26 -28.49 6.32 -12.71
CA ALA A 26 -29.21 7.56 -12.48
C ALA A 26 -28.25 8.74 -12.60
N GLN A 27 -28.67 9.80 -13.31
CA GLN A 27 -27.92 11.05 -13.37
C GLN A 27 -28.07 11.84 -12.06
N PRO A 28 -26.99 12.37 -11.47
CA PRO A 28 -27.10 13.39 -10.42
C PRO A 28 -27.74 14.67 -10.99
N PRO A 29 -28.41 15.48 -10.14
CA PRO A 29 -29.09 16.69 -10.59
C PRO A 29 -28.10 17.70 -11.19
N GLU A 30 -28.40 18.19 -12.39
CA GLU A 30 -27.57 19.18 -13.10
C GLU A 30 -27.60 20.54 -12.36
N VAL A 31 -26.41 21.13 -12.17
CA VAL A 31 -26.27 22.53 -11.74
C VAL A 31 -26.45 23.44 -12.97
N PRO A 32 -27.44 24.35 -13.00
CA PRO A 32 -27.69 25.19 -14.16
C PRO A 32 -26.53 26.16 -14.43
N GLY A 33 -25.95 26.12 -15.63
CA GLY A 33 -25.03 27.16 -16.13
C GLY A 33 -23.58 26.75 -16.39
N GLN A 34 -23.18 25.51 -16.07
CA GLN A 34 -21.85 24.99 -16.39
C GLN A 34 -21.94 23.54 -16.89
N THR A 35 -22.50 23.33 -18.08
CA THR A 35 -22.44 22.03 -18.73
C THR A 35 -21.25 21.99 -19.69
N ALA A 36 -20.24 21.20 -19.33
CA ALA A 36 -19.18 20.86 -20.28
C ALA A 36 -19.80 20.25 -21.56
N PRO A 37 -19.24 20.55 -22.75
CA PRO A 37 -19.69 19.96 -24.01
C PRO A 37 -19.73 18.43 -23.90
N ALA A 38 -20.75 17.79 -24.49
CA ALA A 38 -20.94 16.34 -24.40
C ALA A 38 -19.70 15.54 -24.84
N THR A 39 -18.97 16.04 -25.84
CA THR A 39 -17.70 15.48 -26.35
C THR A 39 -16.58 15.46 -25.31
N GLN A 40 -16.56 16.42 -24.38
CA GLN A 40 -15.49 16.52 -23.38
C GLN A 40 -15.74 15.60 -22.18
N ARG A 41 -17.00 15.42 -21.77
CA ARG A 41 -17.40 14.41 -20.77
C ARG A 41 -17.11 13.00 -21.26
N GLN A 42 -17.28 12.77 -22.57
CA GLN A 42 -16.93 11.50 -23.20
C GLN A 42 -15.42 11.24 -23.15
N ALA A 43 -14.58 12.23 -23.47
CA ALA A 43 -13.12 12.09 -23.40
C ALA A 43 -12.61 11.79 -21.98
N GLU A 44 -13.20 12.42 -20.95
CA GLU A 44 -12.86 12.16 -19.54
C GLU A 44 -13.20 10.72 -19.12
N ARG A 45 -14.39 10.27 -19.54
CA ARG A 45 -14.82 8.89 -19.30
C ARG A 45 -13.93 7.89 -20.02
N GLU A 46 -13.59 8.14 -21.29
CA GLU A 46 -12.69 7.29 -22.08
C GLU A 46 -11.29 7.21 -21.45
N ALA A 47 -10.77 8.31 -20.90
CA ALA A 47 -9.49 8.30 -20.18
C ALA A 47 -9.53 7.39 -18.94
N MET A 48 -10.59 7.46 -18.14
CA MET A 48 -10.74 6.61 -16.95
C MET A 48 -11.02 5.14 -17.28
N GLU A 49 -11.83 4.88 -18.31
CA GLU A 49 -12.06 3.51 -18.80
C GLU A 49 -10.77 2.90 -19.36
N ARG A 50 -9.91 3.70 -20.02
CA ARG A 50 -8.57 3.25 -20.44
C ARG A 50 -7.68 2.93 -19.25
N ILE A 51 -7.65 3.76 -18.21
CA ILE A 51 -6.92 3.46 -16.97
C ILE A 51 -7.41 2.13 -16.40
N ALA A 52 -8.72 1.93 -16.26
CA ALA A 52 -9.33 0.69 -15.75
C ALA A 52 -9.04 -0.55 -16.63
N GLN A 53 -8.99 -0.40 -17.95
CA GLN A 53 -8.67 -1.50 -18.86
C GLN A 53 -7.23 -1.99 -18.70
N VAL A 54 -6.27 -1.07 -18.51
CA VAL A 54 -4.86 -1.44 -18.31
C VAL A 54 -4.67 -2.28 -17.04
N PHE A 55 -5.45 -2.04 -16.00
CA PHE A 55 -5.43 -2.87 -14.79
C PHE A 55 -5.77 -4.34 -15.01
N ASN A 56 -6.43 -4.66 -16.13
CA ASN A 56 -6.80 -6.03 -16.43
C ASN A 56 -5.66 -6.82 -17.10
N LYS A 57 -4.68 -6.16 -17.73
CA LYS A 57 -3.61 -6.82 -18.49
C LYS A 57 -2.23 -6.20 -18.21
N PRO A 58 -1.26 -6.96 -17.66
CA PRO A 58 0.08 -6.44 -17.34
C PRO A 58 0.82 -5.85 -18.54
N GLU A 59 0.65 -6.43 -19.72
CA GLU A 59 1.26 -5.96 -20.97
C GLU A 59 0.83 -4.53 -21.35
N ASP A 60 -0.32 -4.06 -20.85
CA ASP A 60 -0.84 -2.75 -21.16
C ASP A 60 -0.21 -1.65 -20.28
N LEU A 61 0.56 -2.01 -19.24
CA LEU A 61 1.20 -1.06 -18.30
C LEU A 61 2.17 -0.09 -18.97
N LYS A 62 2.81 -0.52 -20.06
CA LYS A 62 3.70 0.34 -20.85
C LYS A 62 2.95 1.53 -21.45
N PHE A 63 1.66 1.37 -21.76
CA PHE A 63 0.81 2.44 -22.29
C PHE A 63 0.26 3.33 -21.19
N LEU A 64 -0.01 2.77 -20.00
CA LEU A 64 -0.50 3.53 -18.84
C LEU A 64 0.46 4.63 -18.41
N ALA A 65 1.76 4.38 -18.43
CA ALA A 65 2.73 5.38 -18.02
C ALA A 65 2.75 6.62 -18.92
N VAL A 66 2.54 6.44 -20.22
CA VAL A 66 2.41 7.55 -21.16
C VAL A 66 1.15 8.36 -20.86
N ASP A 67 0.06 7.69 -20.49
CA ASP A 67 -1.21 8.33 -20.20
C ASP A 67 -1.32 8.90 -18.77
N ILE A 68 -0.47 8.46 -17.82
CA ILE A 68 -0.44 8.97 -16.44
C ILE A 68 0.65 10.05 -16.28
N VAL A 69 1.86 9.80 -16.76
CA VAL A 69 3.02 10.69 -16.52
C VAL A 69 3.46 11.45 -17.77
N GLY A 70 2.88 11.16 -18.93
CA GLY A 70 3.24 11.81 -20.19
C GLY A 70 4.50 11.25 -20.86
N HIS A 71 5.13 10.22 -20.29
CA HIS A 71 6.35 9.61 -20.85
C HIS A 71 6.42 8.08 -20.61
N PRO A 72 7.09 7.32 -21.48
CA PRO A 72 7.29 5.88 -21.27
C PRO A 72 8.19 5.60 -20.04
N LEU A 73 7.94 4.48 -19.35
CA LEU A 73 8.81 4.00 -18.27
C LEU A 73 10.07 3.35 -18.83
N ASP A 74 11.19 3.50 -18.12
CA ASP A 74 12.34 2.64 -18.35
C ASP A 74 12.06 1.19 -17.90
N ALA A 75 12.87 0.25 -18.37
CA ALA A 75 12.68 -1.17 -18.10
C ALA A 75 12.79 -1.56 -16.61
N ALA A 76 13.61 -0.86 -15.83
CA ALA A 76 13.77 -1.14 -14.40
C ALA A 76 12.52 -0.67 -13.63
N THR A 77 12.03 0.52 -13.95
CA THR A 77 10.78 1.07 -13.41
C THR A 77 9.59 0.18 -13.79
N LEU A 78 9.51 -0.29 -15.03
CA LEU A 78 8.46 -1.21 -15.46
C LEU A 78 8.49 -2.52 -14.66
N THR A 79 9.67 -3.10 -14.46
CA THR A 79 9.83 -4.34 -13.67
C THR A 79 9.29 -4.18 -12.25
N VAL A 80 9.55 -3.02 -11.66
CA VAL A 80 9.10 -2.65 -10.31
C VAL A 80 7.58 -2.48 -10.26
N VAL A 81 7.02 -1.74 -11.20
CA VAL A 81 5.57 -1.53 -11.31
C VAL A 81 4.88 -2.88 -11.50
N GLU A 82 5.44 -3.76 -12.34
CA GLU A 82 4.94 -5.12 -12.52
C GLU A 82 5.03 -5.96 -11.23
N GLN A 83 6.13 -5.88 -10.47
CA GLN A 83 6.29 -6.58 -9.20
C GLN A 83 5.29 -6.10 -8.15
N GLU A 84 5.10 -4.80 -8.03
CA GLU A 84 4.15 -4.23 -7.07
C GLU A 84 2.70 -4.56 -7.48
N ILE A 85 2.40 -4.47 -8.77
CA ILE A 85 1.10 -4.92 -9.29
C ILE A 85 0.91 -6.41 -9.05
N ARG A 86 1.93 -7.26 -9.20
CA ARG A 86 1.84 -8.69 -8.86
C ARG A 86 1.63 -8.91 -7.36
N ARG A 87 2.31 -8.14 -6.50
CA ARG A 87 2.15 -8.16 -5.04
C ARG A 87 0.73 -7.80 -4.64
N VAL A 88 0.20 -6.71 -5.20
CA VAL A 88 -1.18 -6.26 -5.00
C VAL A 88 -2.16 -7.21 -5.67
N ARG A 89 -1.80 -7.86 -6.79
CA ARG A 89 -2.73 -8.68 -7.55
C ARG A 89 -3.08 -9.99 -6.85
N GLY A 90 -2.19 -10.96 -6.67
CA GLY A 90 -2.71 -12.34 -6.62
C GLY A 90 -3.75 -12.54 -7.76
N ASN A 91 -4.92 -13.12 -7.52
CA ASN A 91 -6.02 -13.12 -8.50
C ASN A 91 -7.00 -11.94 -8.34
N LEU A 92 -6.49 -10.72 -8.11
CA LEU A 92 -7.29 -9.51 -7.92
C LEU A 92 -7.54 -8.79 -9.26
N THR A 93 -8.81 -8.45 -9.50
CA THR A 93 -9.27 -7.60 -10.61
C THR A 93 -9.65 -6.24 -10.04
N LEU A 94 -9.11 -5.14 -10.61
CA LEU A 94 -9.56 -3.79 -10.28
C LEU A 94 -10.77 -3.44 -11.15
N GLU A 95 -11.89 -3.08 -10.53
CA GLU A 95 -13.10 -2.66 -11.21
C GLU A 95 -13.45 -1.23 -10.79
N VAL A 96 -13.65 -0.34 -11.76
CA VAL A 96 -14.12 1.02 -11.50
C VAL A 96 -15.65 1.02 -11.61
N ASN A 97 -16.32 1.29 -10.49
CA ASN A 97 -17.77 1.20 -10.36
C ASN A 97 -18.47 2.55 -10.49
N ASP A 98 -17.83 3.62 -10.05
CA ASP A 98 -18.39 4.97 -10.03
C ASP A 98 -17.31 6.01 -10.30
N ILE A 99 -17.69 7.08 -11.00
CA ILE A 99 -16.81 8.20 -11.32
C ILE A 99 -17.63 9.48 -11.28
N SER A 100 -17.20 10.43 -10.45
CA SER A 100 -17.70 11.81 -10.50
C SER A 100 -16.54 12.79 -10.68
N VAL A 101 -16.74 13.79 -11.55
CA VAL A 101 -15.72 14.75 -11.95
C VAL A 101 -16.20 16.16 -11.58
N GLU A 102 -15.39 16.88 -10.82
CA GLU A 102 -15.57 18.29 -10.48
C GLU A 102 -14.42 19.08 -11.10
N ARG A 103 -14.71 19.93 -12.09
CA ARG A 103 -13.69 20.77 -12.73
C ARG A 103 -13.45 22.02 -11.92
N ASN A 104 -12.18 22.42 -11.84
CA ASN A 104 -11.82 23.69 -11.25
C ASN A 104 -12.08 24.85 -12.24
N PRO A 105 -12.30 26.09 -11.75
CA PRO A 105 -12.56 27.26 -12.60
C PRO A 105 -11.45 27.60 -13.60
N ASP A 106 -10.24 27.09 -13.39
CA ASP A 106 -9.10 27.28 -14.29
C ASP A 106 -9.24 26.52 -15.62
N GLY A 107 -10.14 25.54 -15.70
CA GLY A 107 -10.34 24.66 -16.84
C GLY A 107 -9.15 23.73 -17.15
N GLN A 108 -8.09 23.78 -16.34
CA GLN A 108 -6.84 23.01 -16.51
C GLN A 108 -6.70 21.93 -15.44
N THR A 109 -7.48 21.98 -14.37
CA THR A 109 -7.44 20.98 -13.31
C THR A 109 -8.85 20.47 -12.97
N ALA A 110 -8.92 19.23 -12.50
CA ALA A 110 -10.16 18.62 -12.05
C ALA A 110 -9.91 17.73 -10.84
N SER A 111 -10.94 17.59 -10.02
CA SER A 111 -11.01 16.62 -8.92
C SER A 111 -11.94 15.49 -9.34
N VAL A 112 -11.49 14.25 -9.26
CA VAL A 112 -12.28 13.08 -9.63
C VAL A 112 -12.44 12.18 -8.41
N MET A 113 -13.68 11.88 -8.05
CA MET A 113 -13.98 10.81 -7.09
C MET A 113 -14.20 9.52 -7.87
N VAL A 114 -13.42 8.50 -7.57
CA VAL A 114 -13.49 7.18 -8.22
C VAL A 114 -13.85 6.14 -7.17
N GLY A 115 -14.93 5.40 -7.40
CA GLY A 115 -15.27 4.20 -6.62
C GLY A 115 -14.65 2.96 -7.25
N ALA A 116 -13.52 2.49 -6.74
CA ALA A 116 -12.81 1.34 -7.26
C ALA A 116 -12.93 0.12 -6.32
N SER A 117 -13.08 -1.08 -6.89
CA SER A 117 -13.10 -2.34 -6.14
C SER A 117 -11.95 -3.24 -6.56
N LEU A 118 -11.22 -3.74 -5.58
CA LEU A 118 -10.30 -4.86 -5.74
C LEU A 118 -11.07 -6.15 -5.46
N LYS A 119 -11.39 -6.92 -6.52
CA LYS A 119 -12.13 -8.17 -6.43
C LYS A 119 -11.17 -9.36 -6.42
N ASN A 120 -11.17 -10.16 -5.36
CA ASN A 120 -10.69 -11.55 -5.44
C ASN A 120 -11.87 -12.51 -5.33
N TYR A 121 -11.61 -13.81 -5.42
CA TYR A 121 -12.65 -14.86 -5.35
C TYR A 121 -13.48 -14.87 -4.05
N LEU A 122 -13.02 -14.20 -2.98
CA LEU A 122 -13.62 -14.30 -1.66
C LEU A 122 -14.19 -12.97 -1.16
N LEU A 123 -13.68 -11.83 -1.61
CA LEU A 123 -14.01 -10.50 -1.10
C LEU A 123 -13.97 -9.45 -2.22
N SER A 124 -14.95 -8.55 -2.18
CA SER A 124 -14.94 -7.30 -2.92
C SER A 124 -15.39 -6.16 -2.01
N SER A 125 -14.52 -5.19 -1.77
CA SER A 125 -14.89 -3.91 -1.17
C SER A 125 -14.69 -2.80 -2.21
N THR A 126 -15.65 -1.89 -2.31
CA THR A 126 -15.48 -0.64 -3.06
C THR A 126 -14.86 0.40 -2.14
N GLN A 127 -13.72 0.94 -2.53
CA GLN A 127 -13.09 2.10 -1.92
C GLN A 127 -13.31 3.31 -2.83
N TYR A 128 -13.76 4.41 -2.26
CA TYR A 128 -13.83 5.68 -2.97
C TYR A 128 -12.54 6.45 -2.73
N GLU A 129 -11.91 6.91 -3.80
CA GLU A 129 -10.68 7.70 -3.74
C GLU A 129 -10.82 8.99 -4.56
N LYS A 130 -10.26 10.07 -4.03
CA LYS A 130 -10.21 11.37 -4.69
C LYS A 130 -8.89 11.51 -5.42
N LEU A 131 -8.94 11.68 -6.73
CA LEU A 131 -7.80 11.91 -7.61
C LEU A 131 -7.80 13.37 -8.07
N SER A 132 -6.60 13.96 -8.15
CA SER A 132 -6.42 15.24 -8.82
C SER A 132 -5.97 14.98 -10.26
N LEU A 133 -6.59 15.64 -11.23
CA LEU A 133 -6.22 15.57 -12.64
C LEU A 133 -5.71 16.92 -13.13
N ARG A 134 -4.79 16.89 -14.08
CA ARG A 134 -4.29 18.07 -14.81
C ARG A 134 -4.40 17.84 -16.31
N HIS A 135 -4.95 18.81 -17.02
CA HIS A 135 -5.02 18.82 -18.46
C HIS A 135 -3.67 19.29 -19.04
N GLN A 136 -3.07 18.50 -19.92
CA GLN A 136 -1.80 18.79 -20.57
C GLN A 136 -1.79 18.13 -21.95
N GLU A 137 -1.46 18.90 -23.00
CA GLU A 137 -1.36 18.40 -24.40
C GLU A 137 -2.60 17.61 -24.86
N ASP A 138 -3.79 18.18 -24.63
CA ASP A 138 -5.10 17.58 -24.96
C ASP A 138 -5.41 16.25 -24.24
N LYS A 139 -4.74 15.99 -23.12
CA LYS A 139 -4.96 14.80 -22.28
C LYS A 139 -5.16 15.18 -20.82
N TRP A 140 -5.95 14.38 -20.11
CA TRP A 140 -6.05 14.45 -18.66
C TRP A 140 -5.08 13.46 -18.03
N LEU A 141 -4.15 13.98 -17.21
CA LEU A 141 -3.16 13.21 -16.48
C LEU A 141 -3.53 13.17 -15.00
N VAL A 142 -3.32 12.02 -14.35
CA VAL A 142 -3.44 11.94 -12.89
C VAL A 142 -2.24 12.64 -12.26
N VAL A 143 -2.50 13.60 -11.38
CA VAL A 143 -1.46 14.28 -10.63
C VAL A 143 -1.02 13.35 -9.49
N PRO A 144 0.25 12.90 -9.46
CA PRO A 144 0.76 12.06 -8.38
C PRO A 144 0.73 12.82 -7.05
N GLY A 145 0.57 12.08 -5.95
CA GLY A 145 0.72 12.65 -4.60
C GLY A 145 2.18 12.68 -4.15
N ASP A 146 2.43 13.23 -2.97
CA ASP A 146 3.75 13.10 -2.33
C ASP A 146 3.98 11.63 -1.93
N PRO A 147 5.07 10.97 -2.39
CA PRO A 147 5.29 9.55 -2.11
C PRO A 147 5.30 9.23 -0.62
N LYS A 148 5.89 10.08 0.24
CA LYS A 148 5.96 9.78 1.67
C LYS A 148 4.57 9.76 2.30
N GLN A 149 3.69 10.66 1.91
CA GLN A 149 2.31 10.70 2.39
C GLN A 149 1.47 9.56 1.79
N VAL A 150 1.54 9.36 0.47
CA VAL A 150 0.74 8.39 -0.27
C VAL A 150 0.96 6.95 0.23
N PHE A 151 2.21 6.57 0.50
CA PHE A 151 2.53 5.22 0.96
C PHE A 151 2.36 5.05 2.47
N ALA A 152 2.52 6.12 3.27
CA ALA A 152 2.33 6.05 4.72
C ALA A 152 0.85 6.03 5.15
N ASP A 153 -0.06 6.59 4.36
CA ASP A 153 -1.48 6.64 4.70
C ASP A 153 -2.25 5.43 4.14
N PRO A 154 -2.75 4.50 4.99
CA PRO A 154 -3.50 3.34 4.55
C PRO A 154 -4.87 3.69 3.94
N GLN A 155 -5.36 4.92 4.10
CA GLN A 155 -6.62 5.37 3.50
C GLN A 155 -6.45 5.80 2.04
N VAL A 156 -5.22 6.06 1.59
CA VAL A 156 -4.98 6.43 0.20
C VAL A 156 -5.27 5.25 -0.72
N GLY A 157 -6.14 5.49 -1.69
CA GLY A 157 -6.60 4.48 -2.64
C GLY A 157 -5.51 3.97 -3.59
N THR A 158 -5.83 2.87 -4.26
CA THR A 158 -4.87 2.14 -5.09
C THR A 158 -4.48 2.92 -6.34
N LEU A 159 -5.40 3.68 -6.95
CA LEU A 159 -5.08 4.43 -8.17
C LEU A 159 -4.09 5.56 -7.88
N LEU A 160 -4.26 6.29 -6.78
CA LEU A 160 -3.30 7.37 -6.44
C LEU A 160 -1.92 6.81 -6.09
N ARG A 161 -1.85 5.69 -5.36
CA ARG A 161 -0.59 4.98 -5.08
C ARG A 161 0.15 4.61 -6.36
N LEU A 162 -0.58 4.12 -7.35
CA LEU A 162 0.02 3.71 -8.62
C LEU A 162 0.42 4.90 -9.49
N ALA A 163 -0.40 5.94 -9.56
CA ALA A 163 0.00 7.17 -10.25
C ALA A 163 1.30 7.74 -9.66
N THR A 164 1.42 7.72 -8.33
CA THR A 164 2.62 8.16 -7.61
C THR A 164 3.81 7.23 -7.86
N LEU A 165 3.60 5.91 -7.86
CA LEU A 165 4.62 4.92 -8.20
C LEU A 165 5.18 5.10 -9.61
N ILE A 166 4.31 5.36 -10.58
CA ILE A 166 4.70 5.52 -11.98
C ILE A 166 5.42 6.86 -12.19
N ALA A 167 4.99 7.93 -11.50
CA ALA A 167 5.61 9.24 -11.60
C ALA A 167 6.95 9.35 -10.86
N GLU A 168 7.06 8.75 -9.67
CA GLU A 168 8.25 8.80 -8.82
C GLU A 168 8.69 7.39 -8.37
N PRO A 169 9.18 6.57 -9.31
CA PRO A 169 9.40 5.15 -9.05
C PRO A 169 10.45 4.88 -7.97
N GLN A 170 11.53 5.67 -7.92
CA GLN A 170 12.58 5.48 -6.91
C GLN A 170 12.10 5.83 -5.50
N ALA A 171 11.40 6.95 -5.33
CA ALA A 171 10.88 7.35 -4.02
C ALA A 171 9.80 6.37 -3.51
N SER A 172 8.95 5.93 -4.43
CA SER A 172 7.89 4.97 -4.16
C SER A 172 8.42 3.57 -3.82
N LEU A 173 9.46 3.11 -4.52
CA LEU A 173 10.19 1.89 -4.18
C LEU A 173 10.77 1.93 -2.78
N GLN A 174 11.40 3.04 -2.42
CA GLN A 174 11.97 3.19 -1.08
C GLN A 174 10.88 3.12 0.00
N ALA A 175 9.71 3.71 -0.24
CA ALA A 175 8.59 3.61 0.67
C ALA A 175 8.02 2.18 0.75
N ALA A 176 7.90 1.49 -0.39
CA ALA A 176 7.44 0.11 -0.44
C ALA A 176 8.43 -0.85 0.26
N TRP A 177 9.73 -0.65 0.08
CA TRP A 177 10.77 -1.42 0.77
C TRP A 177 10.76 -1.16 2.26
N GLN A 178 10.58 0.09 2.71
CA GLN A 178 10.40 0.43 4.13
C GLN A 178 9.24 -0.36 4.76
N GLU A 179 8.07 -0.33 4.11
CA GLU A 179 6.88 -1.02 4.59
C GLU A 179 7.09 -2.54 4.62
N ALA A 180 7.65 -3.10 3.55
CA ALA A 180 7.94 -4.52 3.46
C ALA A 180 8.96 -4.99 4.51
N SER A 181 10.02 -4.20 4.75
CA SER A 181 11.00 -4.51 5.81
C SER A 181 10.39 -4.45 7.20
N ALA A 182 9.53 -3.47 7.48
CA ALA A 182 8.78 -3.38 8.73
C ALA A 182 7.84 -4.58 8.92
N ALA A 183 7.13 -4.99 7.87
CA ALA A 183 6.29 -6.17 7.90
C ALA A 183 7.10 -7.46 8.13
N SER A 184 8.25 -7.62 7.46
CA SER A 184 9.14 -8.77 7.66
C SER A 184 9.65 -8.85 9.09
N ILE A 185 10.17 -7.74 9.65
CA ILE A 185 10.60 -7.72 11.06
C ILE A 185 9.44 -8.03 11.99
N LYS A 186 8.24 -7.49 11.75
CA LYS A 186 7.07 -7.81 12.58
C LYS A 186 6.74 -9.31 12.58
N GLN A 187 6.82 -9.97 11.43
CA GLN A 187 6.63 -11.42 11.33
C GLN A 187 7.75 -12.20 12.04
N LEU A 188 9.00 -11.75 11.90
CA LEU A 188 10.14 -12.33 12.63
C LEU A 188 9.96 -12.22 14.15
N GLU A 189 9.48 -11.08 14.65
CA GLU A 189 9.19 -10.90 16.08
C GLU A 189 8.09 -11.84 16.56
N ILE A 190 7.00 -11.96 15.80
CA ILE A 190 5.92 -12.90 16.15
C ILE A 190 6.46 -14.33 16.20
N GLY A 191 7.24 -14.75 15.20
CA GLY A 191 7.85 -16.08 15.19
C GLY A 191 8.83 -16.29 16.35
N LEU A 192 9.61 -15.27 16.69
CA LEU A 192 10.53 -15.32 17.82
C LEU A 192 9.80 -15.40 19.17
N LEU A 193 8.71 -14.64 19.35
CA LEU A 193 7.88 -14.71 20.54
C LEU A 193 7.25 -16.12 20.70
N GLN A 194 6.78 -16.73 19.61
CA GLN A 194 6.29 -18.12 19.63
C GLN A 194 7.40 -19.12 20.00
N PHE A 195 8.59 -18.97 19.41
CA PHE A 195 9.76 -19.77 19.79
C PHE A 195 10.13 -19.59 21.26
N LEU A 196 10.01 -18.38 21.80
CA LEU A 196 10.25 -18.11 23.21
C LEU A 196 9.24 -18.85 24.10
N GLU A 197 7.95 -18.86 23.76
CA GLU A 197 6.95 -19.65 24.51
C GLU A 197 7.37 -21.13 24.60
N ASP A 198 7.83 -21.72 23.50
CA ASP A 198 8.25 -23.13 23.44
C ASP A 198 9.58 -23.41 24.18
N THR A 199 10.34 -22.36 24.50
CA THR A 199 11.65 -22.45 25.16
C THR A 199 11.66 -21.89 26.58
N ASN A 200 10.51 -21.87 27.26
CA ASN A 200 10.33 -21.31 28.62
C ASN A 200 10.75 -19.84 28.70
N HIS A 201 10.39 -19.09 27.67
CA HIS A 201 10.68 -17.68 27.47
C HIS A 201 12.18 -17.33 27.50
N LYS A 202 13.07 -18.27 27.16
CA LYS A 202 14.52 -18.05 27.18
C LYS A 202 15.05 -17.90 25.76
N PHE A 203 15.83 -16.85 25.51
CA PHE A 203 16.55 -16.68 24.24
C PHE A 203 17.67 -17.71 24.13
N THR A 204 17.39 -18.87 23.56
CA THR A 204 18.37 -19.96 23.37
C THR A 204 19.02 -19.94 21.98
N THR A 205 18.45 -19.21 21.04
CA THR A 205 18.96 -19.01 19.69
C THR A 205 20.28 -18.23 19.66
N THR A 206 21.17 -18.61 18.75
CA THR A 206 22.40 -17.88 18.41
C THR A 206 22.29 -17.22 17.03
N PRO A 207 23.20 -16.30 16.65
CA PRO A 207 23.20 -15.72 15.30
C PRO A 207 23.20 -16.76 14.18
N GLU A 208 23.91 -17.88 14.39
CA GLU A 208 24.06 -18.96 13.42
C GLU A 208 22.81 -19.83 13.32
N THR A 209 22.06 -19.99 14.42
CA THR A 209 20.83 -20.80 14.45
C THR A 209 19.56 -19.98 14.27
N PHE A 210 19.63 -18.64 14.30
CA PHE A 210 18.49 -17.72 14.26
C PHE A 210 17.47 -18.04 13.18
N ALA A 211 17.91 -18.16 11.92
CA ALA A 211 16.99 -18.48 10.84
C ALA A 211 16.38 -19.88 11.01
N LYS A 212 17.20 -20.86 11.38
CA LYS A 212 16.78 -22.27 11.53
C LYS A 212 15.78 -22.46 12.68
N ASP A 213 16.02 -21.82 13.81
CA ASP A 213 15.23 -22.00 15.04
C ASP A 213 13.84 -21.39 14.90
N ILE A 214 13.73 -20.26 14.19
CA ILE A 214 12.47 -19.52 14.05
C ILE A 214 11.70 -19.96 12.80
N GLN A 215 12.35 -20.52 11.78
CA GLN A 215 11.68 -20.92 10.55
C GLN A 215 10.43 -21.82 10.70
N PRO A 216 10.35 -22.75 11.68
CA PRO A 216 9.12 -23.51 11.91
C PRO A 216 7.87 -22.66 12.22
N TYR A 217 8.06 -21.43 12.69
CA TYR A 217 7.00 -20.48 13.03
C TYR A 217 6.72 -19.47 11.90
N LEU A 218 7.48 -19.54 10.81
CA LEU A 218 7.39 -18.62 9.68
C LEU A 218 6.88 -19.35 8.44
N GLY A 219 6.19 -18.61 7.58
CA GLY A 219 5.70 -19.14 6.30
C GLY A 219 6.71 -19.08 5.15
N SER A 220 7.86 -18.41 5.33
CA SER A 220 8.82 -18.16 4.24
C SER A 220 10.19 -17.71 4.71
N ASP A 221 11.25 -18.27 4.11
CA ASP A 221 12.63 -17.84 4.31
C ASP A 221 12.90 -16.41 3.80
N GLN A 222 12.04 -15.88 2.92
CA GLN A 222 12.19 -14.52 2.39
C GLN A 222 12.06 -13.44 3.48
N LEU A 223 11.43 -13.77 4.61
CA LEU A 223 11.27 -12.87 5.75
C LEU A 223 12.61 -12.50 6.42
N PHE A 224 13.68 -13.24 6.15
CA PHE A 224 15.03 -12.97 6.67
C PHE A 224 15.80 -11.92 5.85
N TYR A 225 15.25 -11.48 4.71
CA TYR A 225 15.93 -10.62 3.75
C TYR A 225 15.17 -9.30 3.59
N SER A 226 15.92 -8.21 3.51
CA SER A 226 15.38 -6.90 3.19
C SER A 226 15.29 -6.73 1.68
N PRO A 227 14.14 -6.30 1.13
CA PRO A 227 14.03 -6.04 -0.30
C PRO A 227 14.93 -4.89 -0.76
N ALA A 228 15.40 -4.03 0.16
CA ALA A 228 16.37 -2.98 -0.12
C ALA A 228 17.82 -3.50 -0.14
N ASP A 229 18.11 -4.64 0.49
CA ASP A 229 19.44 -5.22 0.58
C ASP A 229 19.72 -6.14 -0.62
N LYS A 230 20.72 -5.76 -1.41
CA LYS A 230 21.13 -6.48 -2.63
C LYS A 230 22.32 -7.43 -2.38
N SER A 231 22.79 -7.54 -1.14
CA SER A 231 23.96 -8.37 -0.81
C SER A 231 23.68 -9.87 -0.97
N GLY A 232 22.41 -10.28 -0.92
CA GLY A 232 22.01 -11.68 -0.90
C GLY A 232 22.27 -12.38 0.44
N ASN A 233 22.80 -11.66 1.43
CA ASN A 233 22.94 -12.14 2.79
C ASN A 233 21.66 -11.86 3.57
N MET A 234 21.47 -12.60 4.66
CA MET A 234 20.40 -12.30 5.62
C MET A 234 20.54 -10.83 6.06
N SER A 235 19.45 -10.06 6.05
CA SER A 235 19.48 -8.62 6.35
C SER A 235 19.06 -8.31 7.79
N TYR A 236 18.32 -9.21 8.42
CA TYR A 236 17.83 -9.05 9.79
C TYR A 236 18.62 -9.92 10.77
N ARG A 237 18.87 -9.41 11.98
CA ARG A 237 19.66 -10.08 13.01
C ARG A 237 18.97 -10.03 14.36
N LEU A 238 19.20 -11.08 15.15
CA LEU A 238 18.88 -11.09 16.58
C LEU A 238 19.89 -10.23 17.35
N ASN A 239 19.42 -9.47 18.33
CA ASN A 239 20.28 -8.83 19.31
C ASN A 239 20.95 -9.86 20.23
N THR A 240 22.26 -10.03 20.08
CA THR A 240 23.04 -11.06 20.80
C THR A 240 23.11 -10.84 22.31
N ALA A 241 22.86 -9.61 22.79
CA ALA A 241 22.81 -9.32 24.22
C ALA A 241 21.62 -9.98 24.93
N LEU A 242 20.60 -10.41 24.19
CA LEU A 242 19.46 -11.15 24.72
C LEU A 242 19.75 -12.63 24.95
N ILE A 243 20.80 -13.19 24.33
CA ILE A 243 21.11 -14.63 24.41
C ILE A 243 21.28 -15.06 25.87
N GLY A 244 20.59 -16.15 26.22
CA GLY A 244 20.55 -16.72 27.57
C GLY A 244 19.66 -15.98 28.57
N ARG A 245 19.10 -14.82 28.19
CA ARG A 245 18.16 -14.06 29.03
C ARG A 245 16.76 -14.65 28.93
N THR A 246 15.97 -14.41 29.98
CA THR A 246 14.56 -14.80 30.03
C THR A 246 13.74 -13.55 29.73
N PHE A 247 12.79 -13.63 28.80
CA PHE A 247 11.99 -12.52 28.31
C PHE A 247 11.31 -11.69 29.42
N PRO A 248 10.69 -12.30 30.46
CA PRO A 248 10.17 -11.55 31.61
C PRO A 248 11.18 -10.73 32.42
N ARG A 249 12.50 -10.92 32.21
CA ARG A 249 13.56 -10.18 32.91
C ARG A 249 14.07 -8.97 32.13
N ILE A 250 13.60 -8.73 30.92
CA ILE A 250 14.00 -7.57 30.11
C ILE A 250 13.40 -6.32 30.75
N GLN A 251 14.27 -5.39 31.17
CA GLN A 251 13.84 -4.09 31.69
C GLN A 251 13.62 -3.15 30.50
N HIS A 252 12.45 -2.50 30.42
CA HIS A 252 12.07 -1.61 29.31
C HIS A 252 11.99 -2.35 27.94
N PRO A 253 11.05 -3.31 27.80
CA PRO A 253 10.91 -4.06 26.56
C PRO A 253 10.53 -3.18 25.37
N ASP A 254 9.90 -2.04 25.62
CA ASP A 254 9.50 -0.99 24.65
C ASP A 254 10.68 -0.18 24.07
N THR A 255 11.89 -0.32 24.62
CA THR A 255 13.09 0.36 24.09
C THR A 255 14.27 -0.59 23.88
N THR A 256 14.11 -1.86 24.25
CA THR A 256 15.12 -2.90 24.10
C THR A 256 15.01 -3.54 22.72
N VAL A 257 16.05 -3.41 21.91
CA VAL A 257 16.12 -4.01 20.56
C VAL A 257 16.11 -5.53 20.66
N MET A 258 15.21 -6.17 19.91
CA MET A 258 15.12 -7.62 19.81
C MET A 258 15.63 -8.11 18.45
N VAL A 259 15.08 -7.56 17.37
CA VAL A 259 15.49 -7.85 15.98
C VAL A 259 15.80 -6.52 15.29
N TYR A 260 16.81 -6.50 14.44
CA TYR A 260 17.18 -5.27 13.72
C TYR A 260 17.65 -5.57 12.29
N GLU A 261 17.47 -4.58 11.42
CA GLU A 261 18.06 -4.57 10.08
C GLU A 261 19.52 -4.09 10.17
N GLY A 262 20.47 -4.98 9.89
CA GLY A 262 21.89 -4.69 10.03
C GLY A 262 22.77 -5.90 10.30
N HIS A 263 23.98 -5.65 10.82
CA HIS A 263 24.98 -6.67 11.09
C HIS A 263 25.81 -6.33 12.34
N ASP A 264 26.23 -7.34 13.10
CA ASP A 264 27.16 -7.21 14.23
C ASP A 264 26.81 -6.12 15.28
N GLY A 265 25.52 -5.89 15.52
CA GLY A 265 25.03 -4.87 16.45
C GLY A 265 24.99 -3.46 15.88
N GLU A 266 25.23 -3.31 14.58
CA GLU A 266 25.15 -2.06 13.84
C GLU A 266 23.93 -2.04 12.92
N LEU A 267 23.19 -0.92 12.92
CA LEU A 267 22.01 -0.73 12.08
C LEU A 267 22.39 -0.36 10.64
N SER A 268 21.66 -0.92 9.68
CA SER A 268 21.80 -0.60 8.26
C SER A 268 20.71 0.40 7.83
N PHE A 269 21.11 1.66 7.59
CA PHE A 269 20.20 2.76 7.27
C PHE A 269 19.81 2.84 5.78
N VAL A 270 19.43 1.70 5.19
CA VAL A 270 19.17 1.56 3.73
C VAL A 270 17.90 2.23 3.24
N HIS A 271 17.03 2.65 4.16
CA HIS A 271 15.71 3.19 3.85
C HIS A 271 15.68 4.72 3.93
N ASN A 272 16.35 5.41 3.02
CA ASN A 272 16.52 6.87 3.05
C ASN A 272 17.10 7.37 4.39
N GLY A 273 18.16 6.72 4.88
CA GLY A 273 18.81 7.09 6.14
C GLY A 273 18.11 6.57 7.40
N ARG A 274 17.16 5.62 7.24
CA ARG A 274 16.46 4.95 8.33
C ARG A 274 16.70 3.43 8.28
N ALA A 275 16.63 2.78 9.43
CA ALA A 275 16.70 1.33 9.60
C ALA A 275 15.43 0.83 10.29
N VAL A 276 15.00 -0.40 9.99
CA VAL A 276 13.86 -1.01 10.68
C VAL A 276 14.35 -1.78 11.92
N VAL A 277 13.68 -1.58 13.05
CA VAL A 277 13.99 -2.20 14.34
C VAL A 277 12.73 -2.76 14.97
N GLY A 278 12.81 -3.99 15.48
CA GLY A 278 11.82 -4.65 16.31
C GLY A 278 12.25 -4.70 17.78
N PHE A 279 11.35 -4.34 18.68
CA PHE A 279 11.57 -4.24 20.12
C PHE A 279 11.07 -5.47 20.88
N ALA A 280 11.56 -5.65 22.11
CA ALA A 280 11.21 -6.82 22.91
C ALA A 280 9.73 -6.88 23.31
N ASP A 281 8.98 -5.79 23.33
CA ASP A 281 7.51 -5.84 23.50
C ASP A 281 6.75 -6.19 22.19
N GLY A 282 7.49 -6.36 21.08
CA GLY A 282 6.99 -6.79 19.78
C GLY A 282 6.47 -5.66 18.90
N HIS A 283 6.75 -4.39 19.18
CA HIS A 283 6.47 -3.32 18.19
C HIS A 283 7.68 -3.09 17.27
N VAL A 284 7.40 -2.53 16.09
CA VAL A 284 8.40 -2.22 15.06
C VAL A 284 8.44 -0.73 14.80
N MET A 285 9.64 -0.17 14.63
CA MET A 285 9.85 1.24 14.33
C MET A 285 10.92 1.43 13.25
N LEU A 286 10.74 2.46 12.41
CA LEU A 286 11.80 3.02 11.58
C LEU A 286 12.59 4.04 12.40
N VAL A 287 13.90 3.84 12.51
CA VAL A 287 14.79 4.71 13.29
C VAL A 287 15.82 5.38 12.39
N ASP A 288 16.05 6.67 12.60
CA ASP A 288 17.21 7.37 12.03
C ASP A 288 18.46 7.24 12.92
N GLN A 289 19.56 7.85 12.50
CA GLN A 289 20.83 7.78 13.23
C GLN A 289 20.80 8.44 14.62
N GLU A 290 19.97 9.46 14.83
CA GLU A 290 19.87 10.13 16.13
C GLU A 290 19.02 9.30 17.10
N GLN A 291 17.90 8.77 16.62
CA GLN A 291 17.06 7.83 17.37
C GLN A 291 17.81 6.53 17.70
N ALA A 292 18.66 6.05 16.80
CA ALA A 292 19.48 4.86 17.03
C ALA A 292 20.36 4.96 18.28
N LYS A 293 20.84 6.16 18.63
CA LYS A 293 21.67 6.41 19.82
C LYS A 293 20.91 6.24 21.12
N THR A 294 19.58 6.34 21.10
CA THR A 294 18.73 6.20 22.29
C THR A 294 18.23 4.77 22.52
N LEU A 295 18.50 3.85 21.59
CA LEU A 295 18.07 2.46 21.69
C LEU A 295 18.80 1.70 22.80
N ARG A 296 18.10 0.80 23.47
CA ARG A 296 18.70 -0.12 24.44
C ARG A 296 19.09 -1.42 23.77
N TRP A 297 20.37 -1.70 23.73
CA TRP A 297 20.89 -2.97 23.24
C TRP A 297 21.03 -4.02 24.34
N LYS A 298 21.11 -3.63 25.61
CA LYS A 298 21.25 -4.56 26.73
C LYS A 298 19.96 -4.54 27.58
N PRO A 299 19.39 -5.71 27.90
CA PRO A 299 18.16 -5.84 28.69
C PRO A 299 18.38 -5.60 30.19
#